data_AF-A0A961CG35-F1
#
_entry.id   AF-A0A961CG35-F1
#
_cell.length_a   1.000
_cell.length_b   1.000
_cell.length_c   1.000
_cell.angle_alpha   90.00
_cell.angle_beta   90.00
_cell.angle_gamma   90.00
#
_symmetry.space_group_name_H-M   'P 1'
#
loop_
_entity.id
_entity.type
_entity.pdbx_description
1 polymer ?
#
loop_
_entity_poly.entity_id
_entity_poly.type
_entity_poly.pdbx_seq_one_letter_code
_entity_poly.pdbx_strand_id
1 'polypeptide(L)'
;MPASVDLRASAGRTLRTGTAELAGRRVVHAQFDLSTRQGALSPADGVKLASAIDVALDQRLPFVATVASSGADLHGGVESLHAWGQSARAMARASGIIPLLVALDGPAVSGPALLLGLADHVVMTPEA
;
A
#
# COMPACT_ATOMS: atom_id res chain seq x y z
N MET A 1 6.45 10.77 17.60
CA MET A 1 5.38 10.30 16.70
C MET A 1 4.27 9.75 17.58
N PRO A 2 2.99 10.08 17.33
CA PRO A 2 1.88 9.54 18.11
C PRO A 2 1.83 8.01 17.94
N ALA A 3 1.16 7.30 18.87
CA ALA A 3 1.19 5.84 18.97
C ALA A 3 0.87 5.15 17.63
N SER A 4 1.89 4.56 17.01
CA SER A 4 1.75 3.77 15.79
C SER A 4 1.64 2.30 16.14
N VAL A 5 0.69 1.60 15.53
CA VAL A 5 0.54 0.15 15.68
C VAL A 5 0.84 -0.49 14.34
N ASP A 6 1.87 -1.33 14.31
CA ASP A 6 2.25 -2.05 13.10
C ASP A 6 1.21 -3.13 12.78
N LEU A 7 0.74 -3.14 11.53
CA LEU A 7 -0.15 -4.16 11.02
C LEU A 7 0.69 -5.24 10.34
N ARG A 8 0.55 -6.50 10.79
CA ARG A 8 1.29 -7.66 10.27
C ARG A 8 2.81 -7.40 10.19
N ALA A 9 3.41 -6.95 11.29
CA ALA A 9 4.81 -6.54 11.37
C ALA A 9 5.81 -7.60 10.85
N SER A 10 5.54 -8.89 11.10
CA SER A 10 6.39 -10.01 10.68
C SER A 10 6.19 -10.46 9.22
N ALA A 11 5.18 -9.94 8.52
CA ALA A 11 4.89 -10.33 7.14
C ALA A 11 5.58 -9.38 6.15
N GLY A 12 6.11 -9.95 5.07
CA GLY A 12 6.74 -9.19 4.00
C GLY A 12 8.04 -8.50 4.44
N ARG A 13 8.72 -7.86 3.49
CA ARG A 13 9.94 -7.09 3.75
C ARG A 13 10.03 -5.78 2.97
N THR A 14 9.23 -5.62 1.91
CA THR A 14 9.26 -4.44 1.03
C THR A 14 8.15 -3.46 1.35
N LEU A 15 7.26 -3.80 2.29
CA LEU A 15 6.14 -2.98 2.70
C LEU A 15 6.02 -2.87 4.22
N ARG A 16 5.94 -1.64 4.74
CA ARG A 16 5.53 -1.33 6.11
C ARG A 16 4.09 -0.85 6.12
N THR A 17 3.28 -1.34 7.05
CA THR A 17 1.88 -0.95 7.21
C THR A 17 1.56 -0.76 8.67
N GLY A 18 0.71 0.20 8.99
CA GLY A 18 0.36 0.51 10.37
C GLY A 18 -0.80 1.47 10.49
N THR A 19 -1.21 1.76 11.71
CA THR A 19 -2.06 2.91 12.02
C THR A 19 -1.21 4.05 12.54
N ALA A 20 -1.54 5.29 12.18
CA ALA A 20 -0.89 6.49 12.71
C ALA A 20 -1.91 7.61 12.92
N GLU A 21 -1.51 8.67 13.61
CA GLU A 21 -2.28 9.92 13.68
C GLU A 21 -1.58 10.98 12.82
N LEU A 22 -2.31 11.52 11.84
CA LEU A 22 -1.87 12.60 10.96
C LEU A 22 -2.79 13.81 11.18
N ALA A 23 -2.23 14.92 11.65
CA ALA A 23 -2.96 16.16 11.92
C ALA A 23 -4.25 15.95 12.75
N GLY A 24 -4.18 15.17 13.84
CA GLY A 24 -5.35 14.89 14.70
C GLY A 24 -6.30 13.81 14.18
N ARG A 25 -6.02 13.21 13.01
CA ARG A 25 -6.86 12.16 12.41
C ARG A 25 -6.13 10.83 12.37
N ARG A 26 -6.77 9.78 12.88
CA ARG A 26 -6.27 8.41 12.73
C ARG A 26 -6.38 7.98 11.27
N VAL A 27 -5.33 7.34 10.77
CA VAL A 27 -5.25 6.78 9.42
C VAL A 27 -4.65 5.38 9.48
N VAL A 28 -4.93 4.58 8.46
CA VAL A 28 -4.10 3.41 8.14
C VAL A 28 -3.12 3.84 7.05
N HIS A 29 -1.87 3.43 7.16
CA HIS A 29 -0.85 3.78 6.18
C HIS A 29 -0.11 2.55 5.65
N ALA A 30 0.43 2.71 4.44
CA ALA A 30 1.34 1.77 3.80
C ALA A 30 2.54 2.54 3.23
N GLN A 31 3.76 2.01 3.41
CA GLN A 31 4.97 2.62 2.90
C GLN A 31 5.83 1.54 2.26
N PHE A 32 6.06 1.69 0.96
CA PHE A 32 6.95 0.83 0.20
C PHE A 32 8.41 1.19 0.48
N ASP A 33 9.29 0.19 0.51
CA ASP A 33 10.70 0.33 0.80
C ASP A 33 11.56 -0.15 -0.38
N LEU A 34 12.11 0.81 -1.15
CA LEU A 34 12.98 0.52 -2.28
C LEU A 34 14.32 -0.12 -1.90
N SER A 35 14.78 0.03 -0.66
CA SER A 35 16.07 -0.54 -0.22
C SER A 35 16.07 -2.06 -0.22
N THR A 36 14.87 -2.67 -0.15
CA THR A 36 14.70 -4.12 -0.21
C THR A 36 14.05 -4.50 -1.54
N ARG A 37 14.78 -5.28 -2.36
CA ARG A 37 14.30 -5.80 -3.66
C ARG A 37 13.66 -4.72 -4.57
N GLN A 38 14.13 -3.48 -4.50
CA GLN A 38 13.58 -2.35 -5.27
C GLN A 38 12.06 -2.16 -5.06
N GLY A 39 11.56 -2.47 -3.86
CA GLY A 39 10.15 -2.35 -3.52
C GLY A 39 9.25 -3.38 -4.20
N ALA A 40 9.82 -4.44 -4.81
CA ALA A 40 9.03 -5.49 -5.44
C ALA A 40 8.10 -6.15 -4.41
N LEU A 41 6.81 -6.25 -4.74
CA LEU A 41 5.79 -6.79 -3.84
C LEU A 41 5.83 -8.31 -3.89
N SER A 42 6.19 -8.93 -2.76
CA SER A 42 6.08 -10.39 -2.60
C SER A 42 4.64 -10.81 -2.29
N PRO A 43 4.29 -12.11 -2.36
CA PRO A 43 2.97 -12.59 -1.96
C PRO A 43 2.61 -12.20 -0.52
N ALA A 44 3.59 -12.25 0.39
CA ALA A 44 3.39 -11.87 1.79
C ALA A 44 3.18 -10.36 1.96
N ASP A 45 3.90 -9.52 1.21
CA ASP A 45 3.70 -8.07 1.21
C ASP A 45 2.31 -7.71 0.65
N GLY A 46 1.82 -8.44 -0.37
CA GLY A 46 0.48 -8.22 -0.90
C GLY A 46 -0.64 -8.58 0.07
N VAL A 47 -0.53 -9.70 0.79
CA VAL A 47 -1.49 -10.02 1.87
C VAL A 47 -1.48 -8.93 2.94
N LYS A 48 -0.30 -8.40 3.29
CA LYS A 48 -0.16 -7.31 4.24
C LYS A 48 -0.83 -6.01 3.75
N LEU A 49 -0.63 -5.65 2.48
CA LEU A 49 -1.27 -4.47 1.88
C LEU A 49 -2.80 -4.59 1.85
N ALA A 50 -3.33 -5.70 1.33
CA ALA A 50 -4.77 -5.93 1.29
C ALA A 50 -5.39 -5.88 2.69
N SER A 51 -4.72 -6.50 3.67
CA SER A 51 -5.17 -6.46 5.07
C SER A 51 -5.19 -5.06 5.66
N ALA A 52 -4.20 -4.22 5.34
CA ALA A 52 -4.18 -2.84 5.82
C ALA A 52 -5.37 -2.05 5.23
N ILE A 53 -5.68 -2.24 3.95
CA ILE A 53 -6.84 -1.61 3.31
C ILE A 53 -8.15 -2.12 3.94
N ASP A 54 -8.27 -3.42 4.21
CA ASP A 54 -9.43 -3.99 4.89
C ASP A 54 -9.59 -3.42 6.32
N VAL A 55 -8.51 -3.30 7.09
CA VAL A 55 -8.54 -2.64 8.41
C VAL A 55 -8.99 -1.19 8.30
N ALA A 56 -8.52 -0.46 7.29
CA ALA A 56 -8.94 0.92 7.05
C ALA A 56 -10.44 1.00 6.77
N LEU A 57 -10.93 0.11 5.92
CA LEU A 57 -12.33 0.02 5.54
C LEU A 57 -13.22 -0.33 6.74
N ASP A 58 -12.84 -1.35 7.51
CA ASP A 58 -13.58 -1.82 8.68
C ASP A 58 -13.66 -0.75 9.77
N GLN A 59 -12.57 0.00 9.99
CA GLN A 59 -12.51 1.06 11.00
C GLN A 59 -12.99 2.43 10.48
N ARG A 60 -13.38 2.53 9.20
CA ARG A 60 -13.76 3.80 8.55
C ARG A 60 -12.68 4.87 8.65
N LEU A 61 -11.43 4.46 8.50
CA LEU A 61 -10.26 5.35 8.52
C LEU A 61 -9.76 5.61 7.10
N PRO A 62 -9.21 6.80 6.81
CA PRO A 62 -8.48 7.04 5.57
C PRO A 62 -7.32 6.06 5.42
N PHE A 63 -7.10 5.60 4.19
CA PHE A 63 -5.92 4.83 3.81
C PHE A 63 -4.95 5.72 3.04
N VAL A 64 -3.70 5.79 3.50
CA VAL A 64 -2.65 6.64 2.92
C VAL A 64 -1.44 5.80 2.56
N ALA A 65 -1.04 5.78 1.29
CA ALA A 65 0.13 5.02 0.85
C ALA A 65 1.24 5.92 0.31
N THR A 66 2.48 5.65 0.68
CA THR A 66 3.68 6.15 -0.03
C THR A 66 4.21 5.02 -0.89
N VAL A 67 4.12 5.19 -2.21
CA VAL A 67 4.40 4.15 -3.20
C VAL A 67 5.69 4.46 -3.94
N ALA A 68 6.55 3.44 -3.98
CA ALA A 68 7.70 3.36 -4.87
C ALA A 68 8.04 1.87 -5.01
N SER A 69 7.90 1.30 -6.21
CA SER A 69 8.00 -0.14 -6.45
C SER A 69 8.33 -0.47 -7.90
N SER A 70 9.22 -1.44 -8.08
CA SER A 70 9.50 -2.08 -9.38
C SER A 70 8.41 -3.04 -9.86
N GLY A 71 7.35 -3.25 -9.07
CA GLY A 71 6.21 -4.10 -9.42
C GLY A 71 6.18 -5.43 -8.67
N ALA A 72 5.85 -6.51 -9.37
CA ALA A 72 5.73 -7.84 -8.77
C ALA A 72 7.10 -8.48 -8.53
N ASP A 73 7.29 -9.13 -7.37
CA ASP A 73 8.49 -9.91 -7.12
C ASP A 73 8.53 -11.14 -8.04
N LEU A 74 9.51 -11.16 -8.95
CA LEU A 74 9.75 -12.25 -9.91
C LEU A 74 9.91 -13.61 -9.22
N HIS A 75 10.50 -13.66 -8.03
CA HIS A 75 10.71 -14.93 -7.30
C HIS A 75 9.40 -15.52 -6.78
N GLY A 76 8.39 -14.71 -6.51
CA GLY A 76 7.05 -15.18 -6.15
C GLY A 76 6.16 -15.48 -7.35
N GLY A 77 6.60 -15.15 -8.57
CA GLY A 77 5.92 -15.48 -9.82
C GLY A 77 4.45 -15.07 -9.85
N VAL A 78 3.57 -16.02 -10.19
CA VAL A 78 2.12 -15.80 -10.32
C VAL A 78 1.48 -15.36 -8.99
N GLU A 79 2.01 -15.82 -7.86
CA GLU A 79 1.48 -15.42 -6.55
C GLU A 79 1.72 -13.94 -6.26
N SER A 80 2.85 -13.37 -6.70
CA SER A 80 3.13 -11.93 -6.59
C SER A 80 2.15 -11.11 -7.44
N LEU A 81 1.81 -11.60 -8.63
CA LEU A 81 0.79 -10.96 -9.49
C LEU A 81 -0.59 -11.03 -8.84
N HIS A 82 -0.94 -12.19 -8.28
CA HIS A 82 -2.18 -12.36 -7.53
C HIS A 82 -2.25 -11.43 -6.31
N ALA A 83 -1.14 -11.19 -5.61
CA ALA A 83 -1.03 -10.25 -4.51
C ALA A 83 -1.38 -8.80 -4.91
N TRP A 84 -0.92 -8.35 -6.08
CA TRP A 84 -1.34 -7.06 -6.63
C TRP A 84 -2.84 -7.01 -6.92
N GLY A 85 -3.40 -8.08 -7.52
CA GLY A 85 -4.83 -8.18 -7.79
C GLY A 85 -5.70 -8.16 -6.52
N GLN A 86 -5.24 -8.81 -5.44
CA GLN A 86 -5.91 -8.77 -4.14
C GLN A 86 -5.89 -7.36 -3.54
N SER A 87 -4.75 -6.67 -3.65
CA SER A 87 -4.61 -5.29 -3.19
C SER A 87 -5.53 -4.33 -3.96
N ALA A 88 -5.57 -4.49 -5.30
CA ALA A 88 -6.48 -3.73 -6.17
C ALA A 88 -7.96 -4.00 -5.83
N ARG A 89 -8.32 -5.26 -5.58
CA ARG A 89 -9.68 -5.62 -5.14
C ARG A 89 -10.06 -4.98 -3.81
N ALA A 90 -9.13 -4.93 -2.86
CA ALA A 90 -9.35 -4.28 -1.56
C ALA A 90 -9.56 -2.76 -1.74
N MET A 91 -8.74 -2.09 -2.55
CA MET A 91 -8.93 -0.68 -2.89
C MET A 91 -10.27 -0.42 -3.58
N ALA A 92 -10.63 -1.23 -4.59
CA ALA A 92 -11.90 -1.10 -5.28
C ALA A 92 -13.12 -1.26 -4.34
N ARG A 93 -13.04 -2.18 -3.36
CA ARG A 93 -14.08 -2.32 -2.32
C ARG A 93 -14.16 -1.11 -1.37
N ALA A 94 -13.04 -0.42 -1.15
CA ALA A 94 -12.96 0.75 -0.29
C ALA A 94 -13.32 2.06 -1.01
N SER A 95 -13.32 2.07 -2.35
CA SER A 95 -13.60 3.24 -3.18
C SER A 95 -14.97 3.83 -2.89
N GLY A 96 -15.01 5.16 -2.68
CA GLY A 96 -16.22 5.89 -2.30
C GLY A 96 -16.69 5.66 -0.86
N ILE A 97 -16.00 4.83 -0.08
CA ILE A 97 -16.35 4.52 1.31
C ILE A 97 -15.37 5.16 2.30
N ILE A 98 -14.08 5.03 2.05
CA ILE A 98 -13.01 5.71 2.80
C ILE A 98 -12.10 6.46 1.81
N PRO A 99 -11.42 7.55 2.24
CA PRO A 99 -10.44 8.20 1.38
C PRO A 99 -9.26 7.28 1.08
N LEU A 100 -8.93 7.10 -0.19
CA LEU A 100 -7.77 6.38 -0.70
C LEU A 100 -6.76 7.39 -1.26
N LEU A 101 -5.69 7.66 -0.53
CA LEU A 101 -4.71 8.69 -0.87
C LEU A 101 -3.35 8.06 -1.14
N VAL A 102 -2.69 8.48 -2.22
CA VAL A 102 -1.36 7.99 -2.58
C VAL A 102 -0.38 9.12 -2.81
N ALA A 103 0.80 9.03 -2.18
CA ALA A 103 1.99 9.78 -2.55
C ALA A 103 2.90 8.86 -3.37
N LEU A 104 3.15 9.20 -4.63
CA LEU A 104 4.09 8.49 -5.49
C LEU A 104 5.45 9.19 -5.39
N ASP A 105 6.44 8.47 -4.86
CA ASP A 105 7.79 9.00 -4.58
C ASP A 105 8.86 8.05 -5.12
N GLY A 106 8.81 7.81 -6.43
CA GLY A 106 9.68 6.87 -7.14
C GLY A 106 8.91 6.02 -8.16
N PRO A 107 9.52 4.95 -8.67
CA PRO A 107 8.96 4.19 -9.78
C PRO A 107 7.62 3.54 -9.40
N ALA A 108 6.68 3.52 -10.35
CA ALA A 108 5.46 2.71 -10.26
C ALA A 108 5.28 1.91 -11.56
N VAL A 109 5.81 0.68 -11.58
CA VAL A 109 5.76 -0.19 -12.77
C VAL A 109 4.68 -1.27 -12.62
N SER A 110 3.73 -1.34 -13.55
CA SER A 110 2.68 -2.37 -13.61
C SER A 110 1.70 -2.33 -12.41
N GLY A 111 1.77 -3.27 -11.47
CA GLY A 111 0.88 -3.37 -10.30
C GLY A 111 0.69 -2.06 -9.50
N PRO A 112 1.76 -1.38 -9.03
CA PRO A 112 1.64 -0.08 -8.39
C PRO A 112 0.95 0.97 -9.27
N ALA A 113 1.22 1.02 -10.58
CA ALA A 113 0.56 1.96 -11.49
C ALA A 113 -0.96 1.73 -11.59
N LEU A 114 -1.40 0.45 -11.54
CA LEU A 114 -2.82 0.12 -11.44
C LEU A 114 -3.43 0.68 -10.14
N LEU A 115 -2.74 0.55 -9.00
CA LEU A 115 -3.23 1.08 -7.73
C LEU A 115 -3.36 2.61 -7.73
N LEU A 116 -2.48 3.32 -8.44
CA LEU A 116 -2.61 4.78 -8.62
C LEU A 116 -3.94 5.15 -9.28
N GLY A 117 -4.37 4.38 -10.28
CA GLY A 117 -5.66 4.60 -10.95
C GLY A 117 -6.89 4.26 -10.09
N LEU A 118 -6.71 3.59 -8.95
CA LEU A 118 -7.77 3.27 -8.00
C LEU A 118 -7.81 4.23 -6.79
N ALA A 119 -6.80 5.08 -6.65
CA ALA A 119 -6.76 6.08 -5.59
C ALA A 119 -7.66 7.28 -5.93
N ASP A 120 -8.24 7.91 -4.91
CA ASP A 120 -9.04 9.12 -5.09
C ASP A 120 -8.14 10.32 -5.46
N HIS A 121 -6.97 10.38 -4.82
CA HIS A 121 -5.95 11.38 -5.11
C HIS A 121 -4.55 10.77 -5.12
N VAL A 122 -3.77 11.17 -6.13
CA VAL A 122 -2.36 10.84 -6.26
C VAL A 122 -1.56 12.14 -6.29
N VAL A 123 -0.59 12.27 -5.39
CA VAL A 123 0.41 13.35 -5.40
C VAL A 123 1.74 12.74 -5.82
N MET A 124 2.34 13.26 -6.89
CA MET A 124 3.61 12.74 -7.43
C MET A 124 4.74 13.71 -7.14
N THR A 125 5.88 13.20 -6.69
CA THR A 125 7.12 13.98 -6.54
C THR A 125 7.86 14.07 -7.89
N PRO A 126 8.84 14.99 -8.04
CA PRO A 126 9.70 15.02 -9.23
C PRO A 126 10.49 13.72 -9.48
N GLU A 127 10.65 12.89 -8.47
CA GLU A 127 11.37 11.62 -8.51
C GLU A 127 10.51 10.44 -9.01
N ALA A 128 9.21 10.66 -9.24
CA ALA A 128 8.25 9.67 -9.73
C ALA A 128 8.43 9.26 -11.20
#